data_AF-A0AAV4NLF4-F1
#
_entry.id   AF-A0AAV4NLF4-F1
#
_cell.length_a   1.000
_cell.length_b   1.000
_cell.length_c   1.000
_cell.angle_alpha   90.00
_cell.angle_beta   90.00
_cell.angle_gamma   90.00
#
_symmetry.space_group_name_H-M   'P 1'
#
loop_
_entity.id
_entity.type
_entity.pdbx_description
1 polymer ?
#
loop_
_entity_poly.entity_id
_entity_poly.type
_entity_poly.pdbx_seq_one_letter_code
_entity_poly.pdbx_strand_id
1 'polypeptide(L)'
;MTQANKLAVMSGRNWGVNPKLTRLWYKTVAERRICYAASTWAENLNNKKIAQLSTIQRLFTLKITRAYRTTPSSALLILSGLLPLHLTVKKEAIITNVTRLGRNDKFGSTHFNTTDYDTQMSQWTEPPWSKPSTTLKNILHSNHGPFPNYLNRFCITENDPCLCGEPGTPDHYLFSCPLTDLNHEEEPPPALYHEWAIQAAKCKKTKR
;
A
#
# COMPACT_ATOMS: atom_id res chain seq x y z
N MET A 1 20.63 -17.58 -13.26
CA MET A 1 21.65 -17.36 -12.20
C MET A 1 22.66 -16.23 -12.52
N THR A 2 22.39 -15.31 -13.46
CA THR A 2 23.42 -14.41 -14.03
C THR A 2 23.36 -12.93 -13.64
N GLN A 3 22.24 -12.40 -13.13
CA GLN A 3 22.15 -10.97 -12.75
C GLN A 3 22.52 -10.69 -11.28
N ALA A 4 22.25 -11.62 -10.35
CA ALA A 4 22.50 -11.41 -8.93
C ALA A 4 24.00 -11.33 -8.57
N ASN A 5 24.86 -12.06 -9.30
CA ASN A 5 26.31 -12.06 -9.08
C ASN A 5 27.00 -10.76 -9.56
N LYS A 6 26.47 -10.09 -10.58
CA LYS A 6 27.03 -8.81 -11.08
C LYS A 6 26.96 -7.70 -10.02
N LEU A 7 25.89 -7.68 -9.22
CA LEU A 7 25.76 -6.74 -8.11
C LEU A 7 26.82 -6.96 -7.03
N ALA A 8 27.31 -8.18 -6.82
CA ALA A 8 28.29 -8.50 -5.79
C ALA A 8 29.70 -7.98 -6.10
N VAL A 9 30.01 -7.69 -7.37
CA VAL A 9 31.29 -7.13 -7.82
C VAL A 9 31.34 -5.60 -7.67
N MET A 10 30.20 -4.91 -7.85
CA MET A 10 30.13 -3.44 -7.81
C MET A 10 30.09 -2.83 -6.39
N SER A 11 30.34 -3.62 -5.34
CA SER A 11 30.27 -3.15 -3.95
C SER A 11 31.19 -3.96 -3.04
N GLY A 12 32.16 -3.29 -2.41
CA GLY A 12 33.10 -3.85 -1.43
C GLY A 12 32.65 -3.67 0.03
N ARG A 13 33.47 -4.13 0.98
CA ARG A 13 33.20 -4.00 2.44
C ARG A 13 33.14 -2.54 2.92
N ASN A 14 33.99 -1.68 2.35
CA ASN A 14 34.16 -0.30 2.80
C ASN A 14 33.66 0.75 1.78
N TRP A 15 33.28 0.33 0.57
CA TRP A 15 32.81 1.20 -0.50
C TRP A 15 31.70 0.51 -1.30
N GLY A 16 30.68 1.24 -1.71
CA GLY A 16 29.52 0.69 -2.41
C GLY A 16 28.19 1.20 -1.85
N VAL A 17 27.12 0.46 -2.14
CA VAL A 17 25.74 0.89 -1.88
C VAL A 17 25.47 1.05 -0.38
N ASN A 18 24.81 2.15 -0.01
CA ASN A 18 24.38 2.41 1.36
C ASN A 18 23.53 1.24 1.90
N PRO A 19 23.84 0.68 3.09
CA PRO A 19 23.06 -0.40 3.70
C PRO A 19 21.56 -0.09 3.84
N LYS A 20 21.20 1.16 4.17
CA LYS A 20 19.81 1.60 4.28
C LYS A 20 19.10 1.52 2.93
N LEU A 21 19.76 2.00 1.88
CA LEU A 21 19.24 1.93 0.51
C LEU A 21 19.13 0.49 0.02
N THR A 22 20.11 -0.35 0.34
CA THR A 22 20.08 -1.79 -0.01
C THR A 22 18.93 -2.51 0.68
N ARG A 23 18.67 -2.20 1.96
CA ARG A 23 17.52 -2.72 2.71
C ARG A 23 16.20 -2.25 2.10
N LEU A 24 16.13 -0.98 1.69
CA LEU A 24 14.97 -0.43 0.98
C LEU A 24 14.73 -1.19 -0.33
N TRP A 25 15.74 -1.31 -1.20
CA TRP A 25 15.63 -2.06 -2.45
C TRP A 25 15.26 -3.52 -2.25
N TYR A 26 15.78 -4.16 -1.20
CA TYR A 26 15.37 -5.51 -0.86
C TYR A 26 13.85 -5.57 -0.56
N LYS A 27 13.36 -4.68 0.32
CA LYS A 27 11.94 -4.65 0.72
C LYS A 27 10.99 -4.26 -0.40
N THR A 28 11.36 -3.28 -1.22
CA THR A 28 10.49 -2.71 -2.25
C THR A 28 10.57 -3.43 -3.58
N VAL A 29 11.73 -3.99 -3.94
CA VAL A 29 11.94 -4.63 -5.26
C VAL A 29 12.10 -6.13 -5.13
N ALA A 30 13.11 -6.60 -4.39
CA ALA A 30 13.43 -8.03 -4.38
C ALA A 30 12.33 -8.88 -3.73
N GLU A 31 11.90 -8.48 -2.53
CA GLU A 31 10.83 -9.15 -1.77
C GLU A 31 9.51 -9.13 -2.56
N ARG A 32 9.13 -7.97 -3.12
CA ARG A 32 7.88 -7.83 -3.90
C ARG A 32 7.88 -8.67 -5.16
N ARG A 33 9.01 -8.72 -5.89
CA ARG A 33 9.15 -9.58 -7.07
C ARG A 33 8.97 -11.06 -6.74
N ILE A 34 9.51 -11.51 -5.61
CA ILE A 34 9.39 -12.91 -5.18
C ILE A 34 7.96 -13.20 -4.70
N CYS A 35 7.34 -12.29 -3.96
CA CYS A 35 6.02 -12.51 -3.37
C CYS A 35 4.86 -12.30 -4.35
N TYR A 36 5.10 -11.76 -5.57
CA TYR A 36 4.04 -11.42 -6.53
C TYR A 36 3.05 -12.56 -6.79
N ALA A 37 3.55 -13.78 -6.95
CA ALA A 37 2.73 -14.97 -7.19
C ALA A 37 2.75 -15.93 -5.99
N ALA A 38 2.98 -15.44 -4.77
CA ALA A 38 3.15 -16.30 -3.59
C ALA A 38 2.00 -17.29 -3.39
N SER A 39 0.74 -16.88 -3.59
CA SER A 39 -0.43 -17.75 -3.42
C SER A 39 -0.41 -19.03 -4.26
N THR A 40 0.27 -19.03 -5.42
CA THR A 40 0.25 -20.22 -6.29
C THR A 40 1.27 -21.28 -5.90
N TRP A 41 2.37 -20.92 -5.23
CA TRP A 41 3.47 -21.83 -4.97
C TRP A 41 3.92 -21.92 -3.51
N ALA A 42 3.47 -21.01 -2.64
CA ALA A 42 3.85 -20.98 -1.23
C ALA A 42 3.34 -22.17 -0.41
N GLU A 43 2.21 -22.76 -0.82
CA GLU A 43 1.62 -23.93 -0.16
C GLU A 43 2.56 -25.15 -0.22
N ASN A 44 3.27 -25.31 -1.33
CA ASN A 44 4.11 -26.47 -1.63
C ASN A 44 5.62 -26.18 -1.47
N LEU A 45 6.00 -25.59 -0.34
CA LEU A 45 7.39 -25.30 0.02
C LEU A 45 8.10 -26.53 0.61
N ASN A 46 9.07 -27.06 -0.12
CA ASN A 46 10.00 -28.09 0.36
C ASN A 46 11.29 -27.44 0.92
N ASN A 47 12.02 -28.15 1.78
CA ASN A 47 13.30 -27.73 2.37
C ASN A 47 14.30 -27.23 1.31
N LYS A 48 14.34 -27.86 0.13
CA LYS A 48 15.17 -27.41 -0.99
C LYS A 48 14.81 -26.00 -1.46
N LYS A 49 13.51 -25.70 -1.63
CA LYS A 49 13.01 -24.37 -2.02
C LYS A 49 13.29 -23.34 -0.93
N ILE A 50 13.11 -23.72 0.35
CA ILE A 50 13.41 -22.85 1.50
C ILE A 50 14.91 -22.50 1.54
N ALA A 51 15.79 -23.46 1.28
CA ALA A 51 17.22 -23.22 1.19
C ALA A 51 17.56 -22.29 0.02
N GLN A 52 16.94 -22.47 -1.15
CA GLN A 52 17.10 -21.57 -2.30
C GLN A 52 16.69 -20.12 -1.97
N LEU A 53 15.53 -19.93 -1.33
CA LEU A 53 15.07 -18.62 -0.89
C LEU A 53 16.04 -17.98 0.12
N SER A 54 16.56 -18.79 1.05
CA SER A 54 17.55 -18.35 2.03
C SER A 54 18.87 -17.91 1.36
N THR A 55 19.29 -18.61 0.31
CA THR A 55 20.46 -18.23 -0.50
C THR A 55 20.26 -16.88 -1.19
N ILE A 56 19.10 -16.64 -1.79
CA ILE A 56 18.76 -15.36 -2.42
C ILE A 56 18.77 -14.23 -1.38
N GLN A 57 18.11 -14.45 -0.24
CA GLN A 57 18.03 -13.47 0.84
C GLN A 57 19.41 -13.16 1.44
N ARG A 58 20.27 -14.18 1.57
CA ARG A 58 21.64 -14.05 2.10
C ARG A 58 22.50 -13.08 1.30
N LEU A 59 22.29 -12.97 -0.02
CA LEU A 59 23.02 -12.02 -0.87
C LEU A 59 22.76 -10.57 -0.45
N PHE A 60 21.54 -10.26 -0.01
CA PHE A 60 21.17 -8.92 0.44
C PHE A 60 21.58 -8.69 1.89
N THR A 61 21.40 -9.67 2.77
CA THR A 61 21.71 -9.49 4.20
C THR A 61 23.19 -9.32 4.48
N LEU A 62 24.06 -9.99 3.72
CA LEU A 62 25.51 -9.76 3.78
C LEU A 62 25.89 -8.33 3.40
N LYS A 63 25.19 -7.72 2.43
CA LYS A 63 25.45 -6.33 2.02
C LYS A 63 24.91 -5.31 3.01
N ILE A 64 23.75 -5.60 3.62
CA ILE A 64 23.13 -4.74 4.62
C ILE A 64 23.97 -4.73 5.90
N THR A 65 24.37 -5.91 6.40
CA THR A 65 25.10 -6.04 7.66
C THR A 65 26.61 -5.83 7.52
N ARG A 66 27.16 -5.97 6.30
CA ARG A 66 28.60 -5.99 6.01
C ARG A 66 29.39 -7.05 6.79
N ALA A 67 28.71 -8.07 7.29
CA ALA A 67 29.33 -9.14 8.05
C ALA A 67 30.20 -10.07 7.16
N TYR A 68 30.97 -10.95 7.81
CA TYR A 68 31.79 -11.92 7.09
C TYR A 68 30.94 -12.90 6.25
N ARG A 69 31.51 -13.44 5.16
CA ARG A 69 30.79 -14.43 4.34
C ARG A 69 30.52 -15.74 5.08
N THR A 70 31.21 -16.00 6.18
CA THR A 70 31.05 -17.17 7.05
C THR A 70 29.97 -16.98 8.12
N THR A 71 29.43 -15.76 8.28
CA THR A 71 28.43 -15.47 9.33
C THR A 71 27.15 -16.30 9.11
N PRO A 72 26.57 -16.95 10.13
CA PRO A 72 25.33 -17.74 9.97
C PRO A 72 24.16 -16.93 9.43
N SER A 73 23.33 -17.53 8.57
CA SER A 73 22.19 -16.83 7.93
C SER A 73 21.14 -16.35 8.94
N SER A 74 20.90 -17.10 10.02
CA SER A 74 20.02 -16.71 11.12
C SER A 74 20.49 -15.42 11.79
N ALA A 75 21.79 -15.32 12.12
CA ALA A 75 22.37 -14.12 12.70
C ALA A 75 22.25 -12.90 11.77
N LEU A 76 22.48 -13.09 10.46
CA LEU A 76 22.35 -12.01 9.47
C LEU A 76 20.91 -11.44 9.39
N LEU A 77 19.90 -12.29 9.53
CA LEU A 77 18.50 -11.87 9.50
C LEU A 77 18.14 -11.03 10.73
N ILE A 78 18.60 -11.45 11.90
CA ILE A 78 18.40 -10.71 13.15
C ILE A 78 19.08 -9.34 13.06
N LEU A 79 20.35 -9.30 12.67
CA LEU A 79 21.12 -8.05 12.55
C LEU A 79 20.57 -7.10 11.48
N SER A 80 19.99 -7.62 10.39
CA SER A 80 19.38 -6.78 9.34
C SER A 80 17.93 -6.37 9.63
N GLY A 81 17.31 -6.93 10.68
CA GLY A 81 15.90 -6.72 11.01
C GLY A 81 14.99 -7.16 9.86
N LEU A 82 15.25 -8.34 9.29
CA LEU A 82 14.50 -8.92 8.18
C LEU A 82 13.91 -10.28 8.58
N LEU A 83 12.65 -10.50 8.22
CA LEU A 83 11.98 -11.79 8.41
C LEU A 83 12.51 -12.81 7.39
N PRO A 84 12.67 -14.10 7.75
CA PRO A 84 12.98 -15.14 6.77
C PRO A 84 12.02 -15.11 5.57
N LEU A 85 12.58 -15.20 4.36
CA LEU A 85 11.83 -15.01 3.14
C LEU A 85 10.71 -16.04 2.97
N HIS A 86 10.94 -17.29 3.35
CA HIS A 86 9.91 -18.35 3.27
C HIS A 86 8.69 -18.05 4.17
N LEU A 87 8.88 -17.41 5.33
CA LEU A 87 7.76 -16.97 6.19
C LEU A 87 7.03 -15.78 5.57
N THR A 88 7.79 -14.84 4.99
CA THR A 88 7.23 -13.68 4.30
C THR A 88 6.35 -14.12 3.13
N VAL A 89 6.81 -15.08 2.33
CA VAL A 89 6.04 -15.65 1.21
C VAL A 89 4.78 -16.33 1.70
N LYS A 90 4.84 -17.14 2.76
CA LYS A 90 3.63 -17.78 3.33
C LYS A 90 2.62 -16.76 3.83
N LYS A 91 3.10 -15.72 4.52
CA LYS A 91 2.25 -14.61 4.98
C LYS A 91 1.54 -13.93 3.81
N GLU A 92 2.29 -13.57 2.76
CA GLU A 92 1.73 -12.89 1.58
C GLU A 92 0.74 -13.79 0.83
N ALA A 93 1.00 -15.10 0.74
CA ALA A 93 0.08 -16.07 0.16
C ALA A 93 -1.26 -16.14 0.91
N ILE A 94 -1.23 -16.18 2.24
CA ILE A 94 -2.44 -16.16 3.07
C ILE A 94 -3.21 -14.86 2.85
N ILE A 95 -2.51 -13.72 2.87
CA ILE A 95 -3.14 -12.42 2.64
C ILE A 95 -3.82 -12.40 1.28
N THR A 96 -3.17 -12.84 0.20
CA THR A 96 -3.78 -12.84 -1.13
C THR A 96 -4.91 -13.84 -1.27
N ASN A 97 -4.80 -15.02 -0.66
CA ASN A 97 -5.85 -16.03 -0.63
C ASN A 97 -7.12 -15.49 0.05
N VAL A 98 -6.97 -14.90 1.22
CA VAL A 98 -8.08 -14.41 2.03
C VAL A 98 -8.67 -13.12 1.47
N THR A 99 -7.84 -12.12 1.13
CA THR A 99 -8.32 -10.79 0.73
C THR A 99 -8.69 -10.65 -0.75
N ARG A 100 -8.05 -11.42 -1.65
CA ARG A 100 -8.25 -11.26 -3.11
C ARG A 100 -8.97 -12.42 -3.74
N LEU A 101 -8.74 -13.65 -3.25
CA LEU A 101 -9.34 -14.86 -3.82
C LEU A 101 -10.55 -15.36 -3.01
N GLY A 102 -10.83 -14.76 -1.85
CA GLY A 102 -11.94 -15.15 -0.98
C GLY A 102 -11.80 -16.55 -0.38
N ARG A 103 -10.58 -17.10 -0.31
CA ARG A 103 -10.31 -18.44 0.21
C ARG A 103 -9.82 -18.37 1.66
N ASN A 104 -10.48 -19.12 2.54
CA ASN A 104 -10.00 -19.31 3.90
C ASN A 104 -8.67 -20.07 3.88
N ASP A 105 -7.72 -19.64 4.73
CA ASP A 105 -6.38 -20.22 4.80
C ASP A 105 -5.95 -20.36 6.27
N LYS A 106 -4.91 -21.13 6.54
CA LYS A 106 -4.40 -21.36 7.91
C LYS A 106 -2.89 -21.32 7.98
N PHE A 107 -2.40 -20.83 9.10
CA PHE A 107 -0.98 -20.85 9.44
C PHE A 107 -0.78 -21.49 10.81
N GLY A 108 -0.20 -22.69 10.85
CA GLY A 108 -0.10 -23.44 12.11
C GLY A 108 -1.49 -23.74 12.67
N SER A 109 -1.79 -23.21 13.87
CA SER A 109 -3.10 -23.32 14.52
C SER A 109 -4.05 -22.17 14.24
N THR A 110 -3.57 -21.05 13.68
CA THR A 110 -4.42 -19.88 13.41
C THR A 110 -5.11 -20.02 12.07
N HIS A 111 -6.44 -19.87 12.08
CA HIS A 111 -7.29 -19.84 10.89
C HIS A 111 -7.57 -18.39 10.49
N PHE A 112 -7.55 -18.13 9.19
CA PHE A 112 -7.87 -16.83 8.61
C PHE A 112 -9.08 -17.02 7.69
N ASN A 113 -10.21 -16.45 8.10
CA ASN A 113 -11.43 -16.51 7.31
C ASN A 113 -11.60 -15.22 6.50
N THR A 114 -12.17 -15.34 5.30
CA THR A 114 -12.50 -14.20 4.43
C THR A 114 -13.44 -13.21 5.12
N THR A 115 -14.39 -13.72 5.90
CA THR A 115 -15.40 -12.93 6.62
C THR A 115 -14.79 -11.90 7.58
N ASP A 116 -13.64 -12.21 8.18
CA ASP A 116 -12.99 -11.33 9.15
C ASP A 116 -12.47 -10.05 8.46
N TYR A 117 -12.16 -10.12 7.16
CA TYR A 117 -11.62 -9.02 6.36
C TYR A 117 -12.70 -8.32 5.53
N ASP A 118 -13.73 -9.04 5.06
CA ASP A 118 -14.87 -8.45 4.35
C ASP A 118 -15.68 -7.51 5.25
N THR A 119 -15.77 -7.81 6.55
CA THR A 119 -16.52 -6.98 7.51
C THR A 119 -15.89 -5.60 7.72
N GLN A 120 -14.58 -5.43 7.46
CA GLN A 120 -13.95 -4.10 7.47
C GLN A 120 -14.26 -3.27 6.21
N MET A 121 -14.70 -3.88 5.11
CA MET A 121 -15.23 -3.12 3.97
C MET A 121 -16.65 -2.60 4.25
N SER A 122 -17.43 -3.22 5.15
CA SER A 122 -18.75 -2.71 5.54
C SER A 122 -18.70 -1.60 6.61
N GLN A 123 -17.57 -1.39 7.28
CA GLN A 123 -17.37 -0.25 8.18
C GLN A 123 -17.25 1.10 7.44
N TRP A 124 -17.18 1.08 6.10
CA TRP A 124 -17.39 2.25 5.24
C TRP A 124 -18.88 2.64 5.05
N THR A 125 -19.78 2.05 5.84
CA THR A 125 -21.18 2.50 5.95
C THR A 125 -21.30 3.91 6.51
N GLU A 126 -20.27 4.37 7.24
CA GLU A 126 -20.06 5.79 7.50
C GLU A 126 -19.22 6.34 6.34
N PRO A 127 -19.81 7.15 5.45
CA PRO A 127 -19.05 7.67 4.35
C PRO A 127 -17.88 8.55 4.86
N PRO A 128 -16.79 8.71 4.09
CA PRO A 128 -15.59 9.43 4.51
C PRO A 128 -15.82 10.87 5.00
N TRP A 129 -17.01 11.42 4.74
CA TRP A 129 -17.44 12.75 5.14
C TRP A 129 -18.07 12.85 6.55
N SER A 130 -18.30 11.72 7.23
CA SER A 130 -18.89 11.66 8.58
C SER A 130 -18.04 12.32 9.68
N LYS A 131 -16.74 12.56 9.43
CA LYS A 131 -15.84 13.23 10.39
C LYS A 131 -15.03 14.31 9.68
N PRO A 132 -15.15 15.59 10.07
CA PRO A 132 -14.37 16.67 9.49
C PRO A 132 -12.90 16.53 9.90
N SER A 133 -12.14 15.81 9.07
CA SER A 133 -10.68 15.81 9.12
C SER A 133 -10.16 16.72 8.03
N THR A 134 -9.03 17.39 8.26
CA THR A 134 -8.26 18.13 7.25
C THR A 134 -8.07 17.33 5.94
N THR A 135 -8.06 16.00 6.04
CA THR A 135 -8.02 15.07 4.91
C THR A 135 -9.25 15.15 4.00
N LEU A 136 -10.44 15.33 4.56
CA LEU A 136 -11.72 15.39 3.84
C LEU A 136 -11.78 16.64 2.96
N LYS A 137 -11.42 17.81 3.51
CA LYS A 137 -11.29 19.07 2.75
C LYS A 137 -10.28 18.92 1.62
N ASN A 138 -9.14 18.29 1.85
CA ASN A 138 -8.13 18.07 0.81
C ASN A 138 -8.63 17.18 -0.34
N ILE A 139 -9.43 16.16 -0.04
CA ILE A 139 -10.03 15.26 -1.04
C ILE A 139 -11.06 16.01 -1.88
N LEU A 140 -11.97 16.76 -1.23
CA LEU A 140 -12.98 17.61 -1.88
C LEU A 140 -12.34 18.62 -2.83
N HIS A 141 -11.38 19.41 -2.34
CA HIS A 141 -10.67 20.43 -3.13
C HIS A 141 -9.82 19.86 -4.27
N SER A 142 -9.53 18.57 -4.26
CA SER A 142 -8.68 17.93 -5.28
C SER A 142 -9.46 17.20 -6.35
N ASN A 143 -10.78 17.04 -6.20
CA ASN A 143 -11.60 16.17 -7.05
C ASN A 143 -11.07 14.72 -7.17
N HIS A 144 -10.18 14.29 -6.26
CA HIS A 144 -9.54 12.97 -6.25
C HIS A 144 -10.08 12.10 -5.11
N GLY A 145 -11.40 11.97 -5.06
CA GLY A 145 -12.14 11.18 -4.07
C GLY A 145 -13.09 10.18 -4.72
N PRO A 146 -13.61 9.22 -3.93
CA PRO A 146 -14.59 8.25 -4.37
C PRO A 146 -15.99 8.90 -4.48
N PHE A 147 -16.13 9.88 -5.37
CA PHE A 147 -17.39 10.59 -5.60
C PHE A 147 -18.33 9.72 -6.44
N PRO A 148 -19.62 9.59 -6.11
CA PRO A 148 -20.57 8.78 -6.88
C PRO A 148 -20.57 9.11 -8.38
N ASN A 149 -20.53 10.39 -8.73
CA ASN A 149 -20.45 10.83 -10.13
C ASN A 149 -19.14 10.40 -10.82
N TYR A 150 -18.01 10.48 -10.09
CA TYR A 150 -16.72 9.99 -10.59
C TYR A 150 -16.72 8.46 -10.76
N LEU A 151 -17.22 7.71 -9.76
CA LEU A 151 -17.28 6.25 -9.81
C LEU A 151 -18.20 5.75 -10.93
N ASN A 152 -19.32 6.43 -11.19
CA ASN A 152 -20.19 6.13 -12.33
C ASN A 152 -19.50 6.38 -13.67
N ARG A 153 -18.77 7.50 -13.81
CA ARG A 153 -17.96 7.79 -15.02
C ARG A 153 -16.93 6.68 -15.33
N PHE A 154 -16.41 6.00 -14.32
CA PHE A 154 -15.48 4.88 -14.48
C PHE A 154 -16.15 3.49 -14.45
N CYS A 155 -17.48 3.44 -14.52
CA CYS A 155 -18.30 2.23 -14.52
C CYS A 155 -18.05 1.31 -13.31
N ILE A 156 -17.71 1.89 -12.15
CA ILE A 156 -17.53 1.15 -10.89
C ILE A 156 -18.87 1.03 -10.14
N THR A 157 -19.73 2.03 -10.28
CA THR A 157 -21.08 2.07 -9.70
C THR A 157 -22.09 2.50 -10.76
N GLU A 158 -23.31 1.96 -10.71
CA GLU A 158 -24.38 2.36 -11.65
C GLU A 158 -25.11 3.65 -11.22
N ASN A 159 -24.99 4.00 -9.94
CA ASN A 159 -25.61 5.16 -9.33
C ASN A 159 -24.59 6.31 -9.21
N ASP A 160 -24.94 7.50 -9.71
CA ASP A 160 -24.25 8.76 -9.49
C ASP A 160 -24.87 9.74 -8.46
N PRO A 161 -26.10 9.56 -7.90
CA PRO A 161 -26.61 10.52 -6.93
C PRO A 161 -25.94 10.37 -5.57
N CYS A 162 -25.87 11.49 -4.86
CA CYS A 162 -25.64 11.57 -3.42
C CYS A 162 -26.82 10.95 -2.66
N LEU A 163 -26.61 10.59 -1.39
CA LEU A 163 -27.66 10.12 -0.48
C LEU A 163 -28.79 11.15 -0.26
N CYS A 164 -28.58 12.42 -0.56
CA CYS A 164 -29.61 13.45 -0.53
C CYS A 164 -30.45 13.56 -1.82
N GLY A 165 -30.11 12.80 -2.88
CA GLY A 165 -30.82 12.78 -4.15
C GLY A 165 -30.23 13.65 -5.27
N GLU A 166 -29.35 14.59 -4.95
CA GLU A 166 -28.63 15.45 -5.90
C GLU A 166 -27.39 14.74 -6.51
N PRO A 167 -26.81 15.20 -7.63
CA PRO A 167 -25.64 14.54 -8.22
C PRO A 167 -24.46 14.55 -7.25
N GLY A 168 -23.80 13.40 -7.09
CA GLY A 168 -22.69 13.21 -6.15
C GLY A 168 -21.38 13.84 -6.63
N THR A 169 -21.38 15.14 -6.96
CA THR A 169 -20.21 15.92 -7.39
C THR A 169 -19.48 16.52 -6.18
N PRO A 170 -18.17 16.77 -6.27
CA PRO A 170 -17.41 17.44 -5.22
C PRO A 170 -18.01 18.79 -4.80
N ASP A 171 -18.48 19.58 -5.77
CA ASP A 171 -19.07 20.91 -5.55
C ASP A 171 -20.35 20.82 -4.73
N HIS A 172 -21.20 19.83 -5.01
CA HIS A 172 -22.41 19.58 -4.21
C HIS A 172 -22.06 19.34 -2.74
N TYR A 173 -21.04 18.51 -2.45
CA TYR A 173 -20.58 18.27 -1.08
C TYR A 173 -19.90 19.49 -0.42
N LEU A 174 -19.38 20.44 -1.20
CA LEU A 174 -18.68 21.63 -0.69
C LEU A 174 -19.63 22.78 -0.37
N PHE A 175 -20.68 22.98 -1.17
CA PHE A 175 -21.48 24.21 -1.14
C PHE A 175 -22.97 24.00 -0.91
N SER A 176 -23.51 22.79 -1.07
CA SER A 176 -24.97 22.61 -1.19
C SER A 176 -25.56 21.37 -0.53
N CYS A 177 -24.75 20.40 -0.11
CA CYS A 177 -25.25 19.12 0.37
C CYS A 177 -25.73 19.21 1.84
N PRO A 178 -27.02 18.90 2.12
CA PRO A 178 -27.62 18.97 3.46
C PRO A 178 -26.95 18.03 4.48
N LEU A 179 -26.26 16.99 3.99
CA LEU A 179 -25.52 16.04 4.82
C LEU A 179 -24.16 16.59 5.30
N THR A 180 -23.71 17.71 4.73
CA THR A 180 -22.40 18.34 5.00
C THR A 180 -22.51 19.82 5.37
N ASP A 181 -23.73 20.34 5.62
CA ASP A 181 -24.02 21.75 5.89
C ASP A 181 -23.14 22.39 6.96
N LEU A 182 -22.72 21.62 7.97
CA LEU A 182 -21.84 22.10 9.05
C LEU A 182 -20.42 22.45 8.56
N ASN A 183 -20.04 22.06 7.36
CA ASN A 183 -18.69 22.21 6.80
C ASN A 183 -18.68 22.91 5.43
N HIS A 184 -19.80 23.50 5.00
CA HIS A 184 -19.82 24.24 3.74
C HIS A 184 -18.86 25.42 3.78
N GLU A 185 -18.18 25.65 2.66
CA GLU A 185 -17.45 26.89 2.43
C GLU A 185 -18.40 27.89 1.77
N GLU A 186 -18.20 29.19 2.02
CA GLU A 186 -18.93 30.21 1.26
C GLU A 186 -18.51 30.09 -0.21
N GLU A 187 -19.50 29.91 -1.09
CA GLU A 187 -19.26 29.82 -2.52
C GLU A 187 -18.58 31.13 -3.00
N PRO A 188 -17.42 31.05 -3.67
CA PRO A 188 -16.73 32.26 -4.11
C PRO A 188 -17.59 33.00 -5.16
N PRO A 189 -17.61 34.34 -5.14
CA PRO A 189 -18.35 35.12 -6.15
C PRO A 189 -17.95 34.69 -7.57
N PRO A 190 -18.89 34.54 -8.52
CA PRO A 190 -18.60 34.02 -9.87
C PRO A 190 -17.48 34.75 -10.60
N ALA A 191 -17.27 36.04 -10.29
CA ALA A 191 -16.19 36.86 -10.85
C ALA A 191 -14.77 36.45 -10.41
N LEU A 192 -14.63 35.72 -9.30
CA LEU A 192 -13.33 35.39 -8.67
C LEU A 192 -13.02 33.88 -8.65
N TYR A 193 -13.88 33.05 -9.25
CA TYR A 193 -13.75 31.59 -9.24
C TYR A 193 -12.39 31.09 -9.73
N HIS A 194 -11.88 31.68 -10.82
CA HIS A 194 -10.60 31.30 -11.41
C HIS A 194 -9.40 31.66 -10.52
N GLU A 195 -9.44 32.81 -9.83
CA GLU A 195 -8.37 33.24 -8.93
C GLU A 195 -8.38 32.44 -7.61
N TRP A 196 -9.57 32.19 -7.06
CA TRP A 196 -9.78 31.33 -5.90
C TRP A 196 -9.22 29.92 -6.13
N ALA A 197 -9.55 29.29 -7.27
CA ALA A 197 -9.07 27.95 -7.61
C ALA A 197 -7.53 27.88 -7.72
N ILE A 198 -6.90 28.93 -8.25
CA ILE A 198 -5.43 29.04 -8.34
C ILE A 198 -4.80 29.16 -6.94
N GLN A 199 -5.39 29.93 -6.03
CA GLN A 199 -4.89 30.08 -4.66
C GLN A 199 -5.04 28.79 -3.84
N ALA A 200 -6.18 28.11 -3.94
CA ALA A 200 -6.41 26.80 -3.31
C ALA A 200 -5.39 25.74 -3.80
N ALA A 201 -5.10 25.70 -5.10
CA ALA A 201 -4.11 24.78 -5.67
C ALA A 201 -2.66 25.08 -5.23
N LYS A 202 -2.33 26.36 -5.00
CA LYS A 202 -0.98 26.80 -4.58
C LYS A 202 -0.64 26.45 -3.13
N CYS A 203 -1.63 26.23 -2.25
CA CYS A 203 -1.40 25.92 -0.83
C CYS A 203 -0.76 24.53 -0.57
N LYS A 204 -0.56 23.71 -1.62
CA LYS A 204 0.02 22.35 -1.53
C LYS A 204 1.56 22.26 -1.56
N LYS A 205 2.29 23.38 -1.67
CA LYS A 205 3.77 23.33 -1.85
C LYS A 205 4.61 23.75 -0.64
N THR A 206 4.00 24.14 0.48
CA THR A 206 4.74 24.61 1.67
C THR A 206 4.36 23.82 2.92
N LYS A 207 4.98 22.64 3.07
CA LYS A 207 5.43 22.09 4.36
C LYS A 207 6.48 21.03 4.03
N ARG A 208 7.73 21.48 4.09
CA ARG A 208 8.95 20.66 4.03
C ARG A 208 9.29 20.19 5.43
#